data_AF-A0A971ACX8-F1
#
_entry.id   AF-A0A971ACX8-F1
#
_cell.length_a   1.000
_cell.length_b   1.000
_cell.length_c   1.000
_cell.angle_alpha   90.00
_cell.angle_beta   90.00
_cell.angle_gamma   90.00
#
_symmetry.space_group_name_H-M   'P 1'
#
loop_
_entity.id
_entity.type
_entity.pdbx_description
1 polymer ?
#
loop_
_entity_poly.entity_id
_entity_poly.type
_entity_poly.pdbx_seq_one_letter_code
_entity_poly.pdbx_strand_id
1 'polypeptide(L)'
;MMAPNATAPVLDYQLTLGARDFRFSWDRTRAWCGGRFLELPVAPYISASRSGMAPVEALCEALGLQCEYDEAKKLLTVSEK
;
A
#
# COMPACT_ATOMS: atom_id res chain seq x y z
N MET A 1 -14.69 -22.42 7.32
CA MET A 1 -13.57 -22.17 8.23
C MET A 1 -12.97 -20.83 7.83
N MET A 2 -13.24 -19.75 8.56
CA MET A 2 -12.71 -18.42 8.24
C MET A 2 -11.25 -18.36 8.71
N ALA A 3 -10.35 -17.89 7.85
CA ALA A 3 -8.94 -17.72 8.19
C ALA A 3 -8.80 -16.83 9.45
N PRO A 4 -7.87 -17.13 10.36
CA PRO A 4 -7.65 -16.31 11.54
C PRO A 4 -7.36 -14.87 11.10
N ASN A 5 -8.12 -13.92 11.64
CA ASN A 5 -7.84 -12.49 11.54
C ASN A 5 -6.42 -12.26 12.06
N ALA A 6 -5.44 -12.24 11.16
CA ALA A 6 -4.06 -12.02 11.54
C ALA A 6 -3.98 -10.62 12.14
N THR A 7 -3.54 -10.55 13.39
CA THR A 7 -3.38 -9.30 14.12
C THR A 7 -2.43 -8.40 13.33
N ALA A 8 -2.88 -7.19 13.00
CA ALA A 8 -2.07 -6.26 12.25
C ALA A 8 -0.75 -5.99 13.02
N PRO A 9 0.42 -6.20 12.39
CA PRO A 9 1.70 -6.00 13.05
C PRO A 9 1.91 -4.52 13.41
N VAL A 10 2.73 -4.27 14.43
CA VAL A 10 3.28 -2.93 14.67
C VAL A 10 4.26 -2.66 13.53
N LEU A 11 3.91 -1.71 12.67
CA LEU A 11 4.75 -1.23 11.57
C LEU A 11 5.04 0.26 11.83
N ASP A 12 6.18 0.73 11.33
CA ASP A 12 6.73 2.05 11.66
C ASP A 12 5.81 3.20 11.26
N TYR A 13 5.03 3.01 10.19
CA TYR A 13 4.14 4.03 9.63
C TYR A 13 2.75 3.49 9.33
N GLN A 14 1.76 4.37 9.51
CA GLN A 14 0.37 4.16 9.09
C GLN A 14 -0.09 5.34 8.23
N LEU A 15 -0.65 5.00 7.07
CA LEU A 15 -1.38 5.89 6.19
C LEU A 15 -2.86 5.47 6.22
N THR A 16 -3.76 6.42 6.44
CA THR A 16 -5.21 6.19 6.39
C THR A 16 -5.76 6.87 5.14
N LEU A 17 -6.44 6.11 4.28
CA LEU A 17 -7.08 6.62 3.06
C LEU A 17 -8.55 6.19 3.08
N GLY A 18 -9.45 7.17 3.28
CA GLY A 18 -10.86 6.88 3.52
C GLY A 18 -11.04 6.01 4.77
N ALA A 19 -11.69 4.86 4.63
CA ALA A 19 -11.92 3.89 5.72
C ALA A 19 -10.86 2.77 5.78
N ARG A 20 -9.75 2.89 5.04
CA ARG A 20 -8.75 1.82 4.93
C ARG A 20 -7.40 2.26 5.49
N ASP A 21 -6.80 1.33 6.24
CA ASP A 21 -5.48 1.49 6.84
C ASP A 21 -4.43 0.76 6.00
N PHE A 22 -3.41 1.51 5.60
CA PHE A 22 -2.19 0.99 4.99
C PHE A 22 -1.04 1.16 6.00
N ARG A 23 -0.44 0.06 6.43
CA ARG A 23 0.68 0.07 7.37
C ARG A 23 1.94 -0.46 6.71
N PHE A 24 3.07 0.14 6.97
CA PHE A 24 4.35 -0.24 6.35
C PHE A 24 5.53 0.09 7.25
N SER A 25 6.62 -0.67 7.09
CA SER A 25 7.89 -0.41 7.77
C SER A 25 8.82 0.41 6.90
N TRP A 26 9.66 1.24 7.53
CA TRP A 26 10.83 1.80 6.85
C TRP A 26 11.67 0.63 6.32
N ASP A 27 12.27 0.75 5.14
CA ASP A 27 13.32 -0.13 4.61
C ASP A 27 12.91 -1.52 4.09
N ARG A 28 11.65 -1.91 4.24
CA ARG A 28 11.17 -3.22 3.76
C ARG A 28 10.22 -3.09 2.58
N THR A 29 10.35 -4.01 1.65
CA THR A 29 9.42 -4.26 0.54
C THR A 29 8.15 -4.98 1.00
N ARG A 30 7.59 -4.61 2.16
CA ARG A 30 6.43 -5.29 2.75
C ARG A 30 5.50 -4.29 3.44
N ALA A 31 4.22 -4.37 3.11
CA ALA A 31 3.15 -3.62 3.77
C ALA A 31 2.08 -4.56 4.33
N TRP A 32 1.26 -4.04 5.24
CA TRP A 32 0.05 -4.66 5.73
C TRP A 32 -1.15 -3.80 5.35
N CYS A 33 -2.10 -4.38 4.64
CA CYS A 33 -3.33 -3.70 4.27
C CYS A 33 -4.49 -4.68 4.20
N GLY A 34 -5.67 -4.25 4.68
CA GLY A 34 -6.91 -5.02 4.54
C GLY A 34 -6.81 -6.43 5.12
N GLY A 35 -6.05 -6.63 6.20
CA GLY A 35 -5.92 -7.93 6.87
C GLY A 35 -4.89 -8.89 6.25
N ARG A 36 -4.06 -8.44 5.31
CA ARG A 36 -3.00 -9.27 4.70
C ARG A 36 -1.71 -8.51 4.46
N PHE A 37 -0.63 -9.24 4.24
CA PHE A 37 0.63 -8.68 3.78
C PHE A 37 0.64 -8.49 2.26
N LEU A 38 1.19 -7.36 1.82
CA LEU A 38 1.47 -7.04 0.44
C LEU A 38 3.00 -6.95 0.27
N GLU A 39 3.52 -7.54 -0.80
CA GLU A 39 4.91 -7.36 -1.20
C GLU A 39 5.01 -6.13 -2.11
N LEU A 40 6.01 -5.29 -1.87
CA LEU A 40 6.17 -4.01 -2.54
C LEU A 40 7.36 -4.05 -3.50
N PRO A 41 7.25 -3.46 -4.70
CA PRO A 41 8.39 -3.40 -5.62
C PRO A 41 9.50 -2.47 -5.11
N VAL A 42 9.16 -1.49 -4.27
CA VAL A 42 10.10 -0.58 -3.63
C VAL A 42 9.64 -0.26 -2.21
N ALA A 43 10.59 -0.05 -1.30
CA ALA A 43 10.30 0.32 0.07
C ALA A 43 9.64 1.71 0.13
N PRO A 44 8.50 1.86 0.82
CA PRO A 44 7.87 3.15 1.06
C PRO A 44 8.65 3.93 2.11
N TYR A 45 8.52 5.25 2.08
CA TYR A 45 9.22 6.15 2.99
C TYR A 45 8.36 7.35 3.34
N ILE A 46 8.38 7.78 4.61
CA ILE A 46 7.82 9.04 5.07
C ILE A 46 8.93 9.80 5.82
N SER A 47 9.20 11.02 5.38
CA SER A 47 10.09 11.94 6.07
C SER A 47 9.40 12.60 7.27
N ALA A 48 10.20 13.07 8.23
CA ALA A 48 9.73 13.88 9.35
C ALA A 48 9.00 15.18 8.91
N SER A 49 9.27 15.67 7.70
CA SER A 49 8.61 16.86 7.12
C SER A 49 7.27 16.56 6.43
N ARG A 50 6.68 15.38 6.66
CA ARG A 50 5.45 14.88 6.00
C ARG A 50 5.57 14.71 4.48
N SER A 51 6.79 14.64 3.94
CA SER A 51 7.01 14.25 2.55
C SER A 51 7.19 12.74 2.48
N GLY A 52 6.34 12.04 1.75
CA GLY A 52 6.41 10.58 1.65
C GLY A 52 6.16 10.07 0.25
N MET A 53 6.64 8.86 -0.01
CA MET A 53 6.42 8.11 -1.23
C MET A 53 6.00 6.69 -0.87
N ALA A 54 4.95 6.20 -1.52
CA ALA A 54 4.51 4.83 -1.44
C ALA A 54 4.20 4.32 -2.86
N PRO A 55 4.46 3.04 -3.17
CA PRO A 55 4.11 2.45 -4.45
C PRO A 55 2.61 2.60 -4.71
N VAL A 56 2.27 3.22 -5.83
CA VAL A 56 0.89 3.54 -6.19
C VAL A 56 0.04 2.27 -6.38
N GLU A 57 0.64 1.19 -6.87
CA GLU A 57 0.01 -0.11 -7.06
C GLU A 57 -0.44 -0.72 -5.73
N ALA A 58 0.40 -0.59 -4.70
CA ALA A 58 0.08 -1.05 -3.35
C ALA A 58 -1.05 -0.23 -2.72
N LEU A 59 -1.08 1.09 -2.98
CA LEU A 59 -2.18 1.95 -2.55
C LEU A 59 -3.48 1.61 -3.31
N CYS A 60 -3.41 1.33 -4.61
CA CYS A 60 -4.58 0.91 -5.39
C CYS A 60 -5.14 -0.41 -4.87
N GLU A 61 -4.27 -1.41 -4.63
CA GLU A 61 -4.67 -2.69 -4.06
C GLU A 61 -5.29 -2.52 -2.66
N ALA A 62 -4.70 -1.66 -1.83
CA ALA A 62 -5.21 -1.28 -0.53
C ALA A 62 -6.63 -0.70 -0.62
N LEU A 63 -6.87 0.15 -1.62
CA LEU A 63 -8.16 0.80 -1.91
C LEU A 63 -9.13 -0.07 -2.71
N GLY A 64 -8.71 -1.28 -3.11
CA GLY A 64 -9.54 -2.20 -3.91
C GLY A 64 -9.76 -1.69 -5.33
N LEU A 65 -8.87 -0.81 -5.79
CA LEU A 65 -8.82 -0.26 -7.12
C LEU A 65 -7.92 -1.12 -8.00
N GLN A 66 -8.12 -1.00 -9.31
CA GLN A 66 -7.23 -1.53 -10.34
C GLN A 66 -6.27 -0.45 -10.78
N CYS A 67 -5.03 -0.85 -11.07
CA CYS A 67 -3.96 0.04 -11.50
C CYS A 67 -3.30 -0.56 -12.74
N GLU A 68 -3.26 0.20 -13.82
CA GLU A 68 -2.65 -0.22 -15.09
C GLU A 68 -1.63 0.82 -15.56
N TYR A 69 -0.41 0.37 -15.83
CA TYR A 69 0.65 1.22 -16.33
C TYR A 69 0.87 0.99 -17.83
N ASP A 70 0.69 2.04 -18.62
CA ASP A 70 1.06 2.10 -20.03
C ASP A 70 2.46 2.72 -20.15
N GLU A 71 3.46 1.88 -20.36
CA GLU A 71 4.85 2.30 -20.44
C GLU A 71 5.14 3.21 -21.65
N ALA A 72 4.44 3.03 -22.77
CA ALA A 72 4.63 3.82 -23.97
C ALA A 72 4.13 5.25 -23.77
N LYS A 73 3.01 5.41 -23.04
CA LYS A 73 2.44 6.73 -22.71
C LYS A 73 2.97 7.34 -21.41
N LYS A 74 3.75 6.58 -20.62
CA LYS A 74 4.14 6.94 -19.24
C LYS A 74 2.91 7.31 -18.41
N LEU A 75 1.83 6.56 -18.59
CA LEU A 75 0.52 6.83 -18.01
C LEU A 75 0.14 5.72 -17.05
N LEU A 76 -0.24 6.10 -15.83
CA LEU A 76 -0.86 5.21 -14.88
C LEU A 76 -2.36 5.49 -14.83
N THR A 77 -3.18 4.47 -15.07
CA THR A 77 -4.64 4.56 -15.00
C THR A 77 -5.11 3.82 -13.75
N VAL A 78 -5.97 4.48 -12.98
CA VAL A 78 -6.60 3.92 -11.78
C VAL A 78 -8.10 3.85 -12.01
N SER A 79 -8.70 2.68 -11.78
CA SER A 79 -10.13 2.44 -11.95
C SER A 79 -10.70 1.60 -10.80
N GLU A 80 -12.02 1.55 -10.70
CA GLU A 80 -12.70 0.61 -9.82
C GLU A 80 -12.52 -0.83 -10.33
N LYS A 81 -12.57 -1.81 -9.41
CA LYS A 81 -12.59 -3.24 -9.73
C LYS A 81 -14.01 -3.75 -9.94
#